data_AF-A0A2P4EQ17-F1
#
_entry.id   AF-A0A2P4EQ17-F1
#
_cell.length_a   1.000
_cell.length_b   1.000
_cell.length_c   1.000
_cell.angle_alpha   90.00
_cell.angle_beta   90.00
_cell.angle_gamma   90.00
#
_symmetry.space_group_name_H-M   'P 1'
#
loop_
_entity.id
_entity.type
_entity.pdbx_description
1 polymer ?
#
loop_
_entity_poly.entity_id
_entity_poly.type
_entity_poly.pdbx_seq_one_letter_code
_entity_poly.pdbx_strand_id
1 'polypeptide(L)'
;SFRTGGLVGRSDGTISQSYATGSVSSATYTGGLVGQSWGAINQSYATGRVSGSQYIGALVGSNRSTITNSYWNTETSGQTNAVGAGSSTGTAGLTTAQMFDAANFSGFDFADTWANADNQTTPYLRALAGNRVFNKNDLPTGTINATNRPALYTVIQNVEQLQAMRNNLSANYLLGNPIDASATASWNGGAGFVPVGNATYAYTGDFDGLGYSINGLTINRPSTNNVGLFESVVGGQISNVGLTNAAMIGRYYVGGLAGHFDSGYIRESYVTGRVSGIKFVGGLAGYLWNASIKESYSAADVSGSDSIIGGLAGLLYDTGRIEDSYATGQVSGTASSTGGLIGYSYGSITNSYWNTETSGQTSAVGFSSVGTSGMTGLTTAQMLQADSFAGWDIDAQGGTGTVWRIYEGHSTPMLRRFLTALEVAGENSTTTYSGTEQGGSWNAAGEYDADRIFGQPIGGKNAGTYNIDMSGLYSNQQGYDLITTGGGTLTINKAQATVTANSGTTTYNGTEQSVDGFTVDGLVNGEDQSVLTGVTTSGGKGTNA
;
A
#
# COMPACT_ATOMS: atom_id res chain seq x y z
N SER A 1 -48.20 -5.16 19.91
CA SER A 1 -47.09 -4.21 19.79
C SER A 1 -45.83 -5.01 19.55
N PHE A 2 -45.24 -4.89 18.36
CA PHE A 2 -43.96 -5.50 18.04
C PHE A 2 -42.86 -4.65 18.66
N ARG A 3 -41.78 -5.29 19.12
CA ARG A 3 -40.56 -4.62 19.58
C ARG A 3 -39.46 -5.08 18.64
N THR A 4 -38.85 -4.14 17.92
CA THR A 4 -37.95 -4.50 16.83
C THR A 4 -36.65 -3.73 16.98
N GLY A 5 -35.55 -4.46 17.06
CA GLY A 5 -34.19 -3.91 17.03
C GLY A 5 -33.39 -4.62 15.95
N GLY A 6 -32.36 -3.96 15.41
CA GLY A 6 -31.46 -4.57 14.43
C GLY A 6 -30.64 -5.73 15.02
N LEU A 7 -30.40 -5.71 16.34
CA LEU A 7 -29.79 -6.82 17.07
C LEU A 7 -30.80 -7.53 17.96
N VAL A 8 -31.55 -6.79 18.79
CA VAL A 8 -32.47 -7.37 19.79
C VAL A 8 -33.82 -6.65 19.83
N GLY A 9 -34.92 -7.39 19.76
CA GLY A 9 -36.27 -6.81 19.91
C GLY A 9 -36.54 -6.28 21.33
N ARG A 10 -36.31 -7.11 22.36
CA ARG A 10 -36.39 -6.73 23.78
C ARG A 10 -35.20 -7.33 24.54
N SER A 11 -34.48 -6.53 25.31
CA SER A 11 -33.41 -7.01 26.19
C SER A 11 -33.70 -6.70 27.65
N ASP A 12 -33.58 -7.72 28.51
CA ASP A 12 -33.58 -7.57 29.97
C ASP A 12 -32.15 -7.76 30.56
N GLY A 13 -31.18 -8.17 29.74
CA GLY A 13 -29.76 -8.31 30.09
C GLY A 13 -28.85 -7.25 29.46
N THR A 14 -27.56 -7.29 29.80
CA THR A 14 -26.57 -6.35 29.27
C THR A 14 -26.24 -6.62 27.81
N ILE A 15 -26.20 -5.57 26.99
CA ILE A 15 -25.67 -5.58 25.63
C ILE A 15 -24.39 -4.75 25.63
N SER A 16 -23.27 -5.37 25.30
CA SER A 16 -21.94 -4.75 25.30
C SER A 16 -21.23 -5.02 23.99
N GLN A 17 -20.41 -4.08 23.53
CA GLN A 17 -19.51 -4.27 22.37
C GLN A 17 -20.24 -4.82 21.14
N SER A 18 -21.36 -4.20 20.81
CA SER A 18 -22.31 -4.72 19.83
C SER A 18 -22.69 -3.65 18.81
N TYR A 19 -23.03 -4.07 17.59
CA TYR A 19 -23.48 -3.12 16.58
C TYR A 19 -24.52 -3.69 15.62
N ALA A 20 -25.25 -2.79 14.97
CA ALA A 20 -26.23 -3.14 13.94
C ALA A 20 -26.20 -2.17 12.76
N THR A 21 -26.14 -2.71 11.55
CA THR A 21 -26.11 -1.93 10.30
C THR A 21 -27.33 -2.15 9.41
N GLY A 22 -28.11 -3.20 9.66
CA GLY A 22 -29.33 -3.49 8.90
C GLY A 22 -30.43 -2.44 9.10
N SER A 23 -31.25 -2.23 8.08
CA SER A 23 -32.43 -1.36 8.20
C SER A 23 -33.52 -2.05 9.05
N VAL A 24 -34.18 -1.29 9.91
CA VAL A 24 -35.21 -1.77 10.85
C VAL A 24 -36.52 -1.02 10.61
N SER A 25 -37.60 -1.76 10.40
CA SER A 25 -38.94 -1.18 10.21
C SER A 25 -39.98 -1.89 11.05
N SER A 26 -40.71 -1.14 11.89
CA SER A 26 -41.88 -1.64 12.62
C SER A 26 -42.78 -0.49 13.08
N ALA A 27 -43.99 -0.79 13.57
CA ALA A 27 -44.93 0.26 13.98
C ALA A 27 -44.51 0.98 15.28
N THR A 28 -44.12 0.23 16.32
CA THR A 28 -43.83 0.77 17.66
C THR A 28 -42.52 0.20 18.21
N TYR A 29 -41.84 0.92 19.10
CA TYR A 29 -40.64 0.44 19.80
C TYR A 29 -39.57 -0.08 18.81
N THR A 30 -39.17 0.80 17.90
CA THR A 30 -38.23 0.49 16.83
C THR A 30 -36.89 1.15 17.12
N GLY A 31 -35.85 0.35 17.32
CA GLY A 31 -34.48 0.84 17.53
C GLY A 31 -33.53 0.32 16.46
N GLY A 32 -32.51 1.10 16.10
CA GLY A 32 -31.47 0.61 15.19
C GLY A 32 -30.69 -0.58 15.76
N LEU A 33 -30.43 -0.58 17.07
CA LEU A 33 -29.80 -1.70 17.79
C LEU A 33 -30.85 -2.51 18.59
N VAL A 34 -31.63 -1.83 19.44
CA VAL A 34 -32.53 -2.49 20.40
C VAL A 34 -33.94 -1.89 20.36
N GLY A 35 -34.98 -2.72 20.21
CA GLY A 35 -36.36 -2.22 20.23
C GLY A 35 -36.77 -1.68 21.61
N GLN A 36 -36.62 -2.49 22.66
CA GLN A 36 -36.84 -2.08 24.05
C GLN A 36 -35.74 -2.62 24.98
N SER A 37 -35.09 -1.74 25.75
CA SER A 37 -34.04 -2.13 26.69
C SER A 37 -34.45 -1.94 28.15
N TRP A 38 -34.33 -2.99 28.94
CA TRP A 38 -34.43 -3.03 30.41
C TRP A 38 -33.07 -3.33 31.07
N GLY A 39 -32.14 -3.95 30.33
CA GLY A 39 -30.74 -4.09 30.73
C GLY A 39 -29.84 -2.97 30.20
N ALA A 40 -28.60 -2.91 30.69
CA ALA A 40 -27.63 -1.89 30.32
C ALA A 40 -27.15 -2.07 28.87
N ILE A 41 -26.87 -0.96 28.18
CA ILE A 41 -26.21 -0.95 26.88
C ILE A 41 -24.89 -0.20 27.01
N ASN A 42 -23.79 -0.80 26.57
CA ASN A 42 -22.47 -0.15 26.62
C ASN A 42 -21.66 -0.44 25.35
N GLN A 43 -20.81 0.52 24.96
CA GLN A 43 -19.84 0.37 23.85
C GLN A 43 -20.49 -0.19 22.58
N SER A 44 -21.66 0.35 22.21
CA SER A 44 -22.47 -0.21 21.13
C SER A 44 -22.94 0.85 20.16
N TYR A 45 -23.18 0.50 18.89
CA TYR A 45 -23.61 1.49 17.91
C TYR A 45 -24.59 0.98 16.84
N ALA A 46 -25.27 1.91 16.17
CA ALA A 46 -26.13 1.58 15.02
C ALA A 46 -25.97 2.54 13.84
N THR A 47 -25.98 2.00 12.63
CA THR A 47 -25.97 2.76 11.35
C THR A 47 -27.17 2.46 10.46
N GLY A 48 -28.00 1.49 10.86
CA GLY A 48 -29.21 1.08 10.16
C GLY A 48 -30.24 2.19 10.02
N ARG A 49 -30.89 2.30 8.85
CA ARG A 49 -32.10 3.14 8.71
C ARG A 49 -33.18 2.60 9.63
N VAL A 50 -33.82 3.47 10.40
CA VAL A 50 -34.93 3.10 11.30
C VAL A 50 -36.20 3.77 10.81
N SER A 51 -37.30 3.03 10.71
CA SER A 51 -38.61 3.57 10.33
C SER A 51 -39.75 2.99 11.17
N GLY A 52 -40.68 3.84 11.60
CA GLY A 52 -41.87 3.44 12.33
C GLY A 52 -42.74 4.63 12.73
N SER A 53 -43.75 4.42 13.57
CA SER A 53 -44.73 5.47 13.92
C SER A 53 -44.70 5.91 15.39
N GLN A 54 -44.18 5.11 16.33
CA GLN A 54 -44.10 5.50 17.74
C GLN A 54 -42.87 4.91 18.46
N TYR A 55 -42.19 5.72 19.28
CA TYR A 55 -40.99 5.34 20.04
C TYR A 55 -39.90 4.80 19.13
N ILE A 56 -39.44 5.66 18.23
CA ILE A 56 -38.41 5.37 17.23
C ILE A 56 -37.11 6.03 17.64
N GLY A 57 -36.06 5.24 17.80
CA GLY A 57 -34.72 5.75 18.11
C GLY A 57 -33.69 5.18 17.16
N ALA A 58 -32.72 6.01 16.76
CA ALA A 58 -31.61 5.57 15.93
C ALA A 58 -30.82 4.42 16.56
N LEU A 59 -30.72 4.39 17.89
CA LEU A 59 -30.08 3.33 18.67
C LEU A 59 -31.11 2.44 19.37
N VAL A 60 -32.02 3.04 20.16
CA VAL A 60 -32.98 2.30 21.00
C VAL A 60 -34.41 2.81 20.85
N GLY A 61 -35.39 1.93 20.62
CA GLY A 61 -36.79 2.35 20.55
C GLY A 61 -37.32 2.89 21.88
N SER A 62 -37.22 2.09 22.96
CA SER A 62 -37.47 2.54 24.33
C SER A 62 -36.42 2.05 25.32
N ASN A 63 -35.81 2.98 26.05
CA ASN A 63 -34.81 2.69 27.08
C ASN A 63 -35.39 2.82 28.50
N ARG A 64 -35.18 1.80 29.33
CA ARG A 64 -35.56 1.75 30.75
C ARG A 64 -34.34 1.53 31.67
N SER A 65 -33.12 1.63 31.14
CA SER A 65 -31.87 1.34 31.85
C SER A 65 -30.74 2.32 31.48
N THR A 66 -29.51 2.02 31.89
CA THR A 66 -28.33 2.85 31.60
C THR A 66 -27.79 2.56 30.20
N ILE A 67 -27.48 3.62 29.46
CA ILE A 67 -26.67 3.56 28.24
C ILE A 67 -25.35 4.27 28.53
N THR A 68 -24.23 3.72 28.06
CA THR A 68 -22.90 4.34 28.21
C THR A 68 -22.09 4.16 26.94
N ASN A 69 -21.32 5.19 26.56
CA ASN A 69 -20.38 5.15 25.43
C ASN A 69 -20.96 4.48 24.17
N SER A 70 -22.18 4.88 23.78
CA SER A 70 -22.89 4.25 22.68
C SER A 70 -23.28 5.26 21.61
N TYR A 71 -23.22 4.87 20.35
CA TYR A 71 -23.19 5.80 19.23
C TYR A 71 -24.28 5.48 18.20
N TRP A 72 -24.68 6.47 17.42
CA TRP A 72 -25.62 6.26 16.31
C TRP A 72 -25.31 7.19 15.16
N ASN A 73 -25.59 6.71 13.95
CA ASN A 73 -25.37 7.52 12.75
C ASN A 73 -26.53 8.52 12.56
N THR A 74 -26.23 9.81 12.57
CA THR A 74 -27.23 10.88 12.47
C THR A 74 -27.79 11.07 11.06
N GLU A 75 -27.14 10.50 10.05
CA GLU A 75 -27.48 10.68 8.63
C GLU A 75 -28.22 9.46 8.09
N THR A 76 -27.65 8.26 8.26
CA THR A 76 -28.15 7.02 7.65
C THR A 76 -29.32 6.41 8.43
N SER A 77 -29.45 6.72 9.72
CA SER A 77 -30.57 6.24 10.54
C SER A 77 -31.91 6.85 10.12
N GLY A 78 -31.89 8.08 9.58
CA GLY A 78 -33.10 8.84 9.27
C GLY A 78 -33.88 9.33 10.50
N GLN A 79 -33.25 9.32 11.68
CA GLN A 79 -33.86 9.74 12.95
C GLN A 79 -33.12 10.95 13.52
N THR A 80 -33.82 11.75 14.33
CA THR A 80 -33.23 12.91 15.02
C THR A 80 -32.83 12.60 16.47
N ASN A 81 -33.25 11.44 17.00
CA ASN A 81 -33.02 11.04 18.38
C ASN A 81 -32.38 9.65 18.47
N ALA A 82 -31.44 9.48 19.41
CA ALA A 82 -30.84 8.19 19.74
C ALA A 82 -31.87 7.20 20.31
N VAL A 83 -32.75 7.71 21.17
CA VAL A 83 -33.74 6.94 21.94
C VAL A 83 -35.14 7.48 21.68
N GLY A 84 -36.06 6.61 21.29
CA GLY A 84 -37.45 7.01 20.99
C GLY A 84 -38.32 7.28 22.21
N ALA A 85 -38.04 6.65 23.35
CA ALA A 85 -38.64 6.96 24.66
C ALA A 85 -37.75 6.53 25.83
N GLY A 86 -37.65 7.37 26.86
CA GLY A 86 -36.79 7.16 28.02
C GLY A 86 -35.51 8.00 27.96
N SER A 87 -34.54 7.69 28.82
CA SER A 87 -33.27 8.45 28.88
C SER A 87 -32.37 8.10 27.69
N SER A 88 -31.75 9.12 27.09
CA SER A 88 -30.70 9.03 26.07
C SER A 88 -29.30 9.37 26.61
N THR A 89 -29.16 9.54 27.93
CA THR A 89 -27.86 9.84 28.56
C THR A 89 -26.86 8.72 28.24
N GLY A 90 -25.63 9.09 27.89
CA GLY A 90 -24.57 8.17 27.48
C GLY A 90 -24.64 7.74 26.01
N THR A 91 -25.48 8.39 25.19
CA THR A 91 -25.48 8.27 23.73
C THR A 91 -24.85 9.48 23.05
N ALA A 92 -24.18 9.27 21.91
CA ALA A 92 -23.67 10.34 21.05
C ALA A 92 -24.04 10.07 19.58
N GLY A 93 -24.51 11.12 18.88
CA GLY A 93 -24.77 11.06 17.45
C GLY A 93 -23.51 11.46 16.68
N LEU A 94 -23.15 10.66 15.66
CA LEU A 94 -22.03 10.94 14.76
C LEU A 94 -22.52 10.94 13.31
N THR A 95 -21.95 11.81 12.47
CA THR A 95 -22.11 11.71 11.02
C THR A 95 -21.41 10.45 10.49
N THR A 96 -21.72 10.05 9.27
CA THR A 96 -21.05 8.93 8.60
C THR A 96 -19.56 9.16 8.52
N ALA A 97 -19.13 10.40 8.20
CA ALA A 97 -17.72 10.76 8.16
C ALA A 97 -17.05 10.66 9.55
N GLN A 98 -17.71 11.13 10.60
CA GLN A 98 -17.19 11.05 11.97
C GLN A 98 -17.09 9.60 12.48
N MET A 99 -17.95 8.70 11.99
CA MET A 99 -17.91 7.29 12.37
C MET A 99 -16.69 6.53 11.84
N PHE A 100 -15.91 7.09 10.91
CA PHE A 100 -14.65 6.47 10.49
C PHE A 100 -13.53 6.68 11.49
N ASP A 101 -13.53 7.79 12.22
CA ASP A 101 -12.45 8.17 13.13
C ASP A 101 -12.62 7.50 14.50
N ALA A 102 -11.69 6.60 14.83
CA ALA A 102 -11.64 5.88 16.10
C ALA A 102 -11.64 6.81 17.32
N ALA A 103 -11.08 8.01 17.22
CA ALA A 103 -11.02 8.97 18.31
C ALA A 103 -12.41 9.46 18.76
N ASN A 104 -13.42 9.36 17.89
CA ASN A 104 -14.81 9.72 18.23
C ASN A 104 -15.53 8.64 19.06
N PHE A 105 -14.99 7.44 19.17
CA PHE A 105 -15.59 6.32 19.90
C PHE A 105 -14.95 6.15 21.29
N SER A 106 -15.14 7.14 22.16
CA SER A 106 -14.72 7.05 23.56
C SER A 106 -15.20 5.75 24.22
N GLY A 107 -14.29 5.07 24.90
CA GLY A 107 -14.53 3.80 25.59
C GLY A 107 -14.48 2.57 24.70
N PHE A 108 -14.34 2.69 23.38
CA PHE A 108 -14.03 1.53 22.52
C PHE A 108 -12.54 1.21 22.60
N ASP A 109 -12.23 -0.08 22.67
CA ASP A 109 -10.87 -0.58 22.63
C ASP A 109 -10.53 -1.00 21.19
N PHE A 110 -9.76 -0.16 20.49
CA PHE A 110 -9.27 -0.45 19.14
C PHE A 110 -7.95 -1.22 19.12
N ALA A 111 -7.34 -1.49 20.28
CA ALA A 111 -6.16 -2.33 20.35
C ALA A 111 -6.56 -3.80 20.17
N ASP A 112 -7.53 -4.28 20.95
CA ASP A 112 -7.83 -5.72 21.03
C ASP A 112 -9.23 -6.11 20.56
N THR A 113 -10.23 -5.25 20.74
CA THR A 113 -11.65 -5.63 20.52
C THR A 113 -12.16 -5.19 19.15
N TRP A 114 -12.02 -3.90 18.86
CA TRP A 114 -12.51 -3.25 17.66
C TRP A 114 -11.36 -2.98 16.69
N ALA A 115 -11.70 -2.88 15.42
CA ALA A 115 -10.84 -2.39 14.36
C ALA A 115 -11.67 -1.47 13.45
N ASN A 116 -11.01 -0.64 12.67
CA ASN A 116 -11.66 0.21 11.67
C ASN A 116 -10.80 0.43 10.43
N ALA A 117 -9.84 -0.48 10.18
CA ALA A 117 -8.91 -0.42 9.06
C ALA A 117 -8.28 0.99 8.92
N ASP A 118 -7.61 1.44 9.98
CA ASP A 118 -6.92 2.73 10.03
C ASP A 118 -7.79 3.92 9.61
N ASN A 119 -8.98 4.00 10.21
CA ASN A 119 -10.00 5.02 9.93
C ASN A 119 -10.55 5.02 8.49
N GLN A 120 -10.49 3.91 7.77
CA GLN A 120 -11.11 3.76 6.44
C GLN A 120 -12.52 3.16 6.49
N THR A 121 -12.93 2.59 7.62
CA THR A 121 -14.24 1.93 7.76
C THR A 121 -14.92 2.31 9.07
N THR A 122 -16.25 2.12 9.16
CA THR A 122 -16.92 2.18 10.46
C THR A 122 -16.45 1.02 11.36
N PRO A 123 -16.39 1.18 12.70
CA PRO A 123 -15.80 0.18 13.59
C PRO A 123 -16.40 -1.21 13.44
N TYR A 124 -15.58 -2.25 13.48
CA TYR A 124 -16.02 -3.64 13.43
C TYR A 124 -15.27 -4.50 14.45
N LEU A 125 -15.81 -5.67 14.76
CA LEU A 125 -15.27 -6.54 15.80
C LEU A 125 -14.18 -7.44 15.21
N ARG A 126 -12.97 -7.44 15.76
CA ARG A 126 -11.85 -8.26 15.27
C ARG A 126 -12.20 -9.75 15.25
N ALA A 127 -12.86 -10.22 16.30
CA ALA A 127 -13.24 -11.62 16.46
C ALA A 127 -14.47 -12.07 15.64
N LEU A 128 -15.17 -11.15 14.96
CA LEU A 128 -16.39 -11.48 14.21
C LEU A 128 -16.07 -11.72 12.74
N ALA A 129 -16.49 -12.87 12.20
CA ALA A 129 -16.49 -13.09 10.76
C ALA A 129 -17.72 -12.42 10.12
N GLY A 130 -17.58 -11.91 8.89
CA GLY A 130 -18.70 -11.33 8.16
C GLY A 130 -19.15 -9.96 8.68
N ASN A 131 -18.25 -9.21 9.33
CA ASN A 131 -18.51 -7.83 9.71
C ASN A 131 -19.02 -7.02 8.52
N ARG A 132 -20.08 -6.24 8.73
CA ARG A 132 -20.68 -5.35 7.72
C ARG A 132 -20.37 -3.89 8.06
N VAL A 133 -19.67 -3.17 7.19
CA VAL A 133 -19.18 -1.80 7.44
C VAL A 133 -19.47 -0.87 6.26
N PHE A 134 -19.45 0.44 6.51
CA PHE A 134 -19.28 1.40 5.41
C PHE A 134 -17.80 1.55 5.07
N ASN A 135 -17.51 1.79 3.79
CA ASN A 135 -16.19 2.10 3.26
C ASN A 135 -16.09 3.61 2.98
N LYS A 136 -15.06 4.28 3.50
CA LYS A 136 -14.81 5.70 3.28
C LYS A 136 -14.57 6.05 1.81
N ASN A 137 -13.99 5.13 1.04
CA ASN A 137 -13.73 5.33 -0.40
C ASN A 137 -14.99 5.29 -1.26
N ASP A 138 -16.10 4.74 -0.75
CA ASP A 138 -17.37 4.55 -1.46
C ASP A 138 -18.50 5.39 -0.84
N LEU A 139 -18.15 6.55 -0.26
CA LEU A 139 -19.15 7.50 0.16
C LEU A 139 -19.83 8.12 -1.07
N PRO A 140 -21.17 8.20 -1.09
CA PRO A 140 -21.86 8.83 -2.20
C PRO A 140 -21.59 10.33 -2.22
N THR A 141 -21.71 10.93 -3.40
CA THR A 141 -21.55 12.38 -3.56
C THR A 141 -22.72 13.15 -2.92
N GLY A 142 -22.42 14.35 -2.41
CA GLY A 142 -23.40 15.21 -1.75
C GLY A 142 -23.65 14.86 -0.28
N THR A 143 -24.73 15.39 0.28
CA THR A 143 -25.09 15.17 1.69
C THR A 143 -25.66 13.77 1.91
N ILE A 144 -24.96 12.96 2.70
CA ILE A 144 -25.42 11.62 3.09
C ILE A 144 -26.70 11.73 3.92
N ASN A 145 -27.64 10.85 3.63
CA ASN A 145 -28.90 10.75 4.37
C ASN A 145 -29.50 9.34 4.18
N ALA A 146 -30.65 9.09 4.80
CA ALA A 146 -31.33 7.78 4.77
C ALA A 146 -31.74 7.28 3.37
N THR A 147 -31.82 8.15 2.35
CA THR A 147 -32.18 7.80 0.97
C THR A 147 -30.97 7.59 0.06
N ASN A 148 -29.81 8.15 0.41
CA ASN A 148 -28.55 8.01 -0.30
C ASN A 148 -27.48 7.47 0.65
N ARG A 149 -27.75 6.28 1.19
CA ARG A 149 -26.91 5.61 2.18
C ARG A 149 -25.77 4.85 1.48
N PRO A 150 -24.52 4.87 1.99
CA PRO A 150 -23.42 4.09 1.43
C PRO A 150 -23.70 2.59 1.41
N ALA A 151 -23.10 1.89 0.46
CA ALA A 151 -23.14 0.43 0.40
C ALA A 151 -22.44 -0.20 1.62
N LEU A 152 -22.83 -1.43 1.96
CA LEU A 152 -22.20 -2.19 3.04
C LEU A 152 -21.22 -3.19 2.45
N TYR A 153 -20.00 -3.16 2.97
CA TYR A 153 -18.92 -4.07 2.64
C TYR A 153 -18.78 -5.15 3.71
N THR A 154 -18.38 -6.34 3.28
CA THR A 154 -18.01 -7.44 4.16
C THR A 154 -16.50 -7.42 4.40
N VAL A 155 -16.07 -7.34 5.66
CA VAL A 155 -14.64 -7.30 6.01
C VAL A 155 -14.02 -8.70 5.91
N ILE A 156 -12.89 -8.81 5.20
CA ILE A 156 -12.04 -9.99 5.10
C ILE A 156 -10.79 -9.77 5.95
N GLN A 157 -10.55 -10.63 6.93
CA GLN A 157 -9.46 -10.51 7.91
C GLN A 157 -8.45 -11.68 7.86
N ASN A 158 -8.73 -12.70 7.04
CA ASN A 158 -7.86 -13.88 6.87
C ASN A 158 -8.14 -14.60 5.55
N VAL A 159 -7.29 -15.58 5.23
CA VAL A 159 -7.31 -16.31 3.97
C VAL A 159 -8.52 -17.23 3.82
N GLU A 160 -9.06 -17.76 4.92
CA GLU A 160 -10.29 -18.57 4.90
C GLU A 160 -11.51 -17.72 4.50
N GLN A 161 -11.60 -16.49 5.03
CA GLN A 161 -12.63 -15.53 4.65
C GLN A 161 -12.47 -15.08 3.19
N LEU A 162 -11.23 -14.88 2.73
CA LEU A 162 -10.94 -14.59 1.32
C LEU A 162 -11.47 -15.73 0.41
N GLN A 163 -11.23 -16.99 0.79
CA GLN A 163 -11.73 -18.16 0.06
C GLN A 163 -13.26 -18.25 0.07
N ALA A 164 -13.89 -17.82 1.17
CA ALA A 164 -15.33 -17.86 1.39
C ALA A 164 -16.12 -16.83 0.55
N MET A 165 -15.47 -15.84 -0.07
CA MET A 165 -16.11 -14.91 -1.02
C MET A 165 -16.88 -15.62 -2.13
N ARG A 166 -16.45 -16.83 -2.49
CA ARG A 166 -17.13 -17.72 -3.45
C ARG A 166 -18.59 -18.04 -3.11
N ASN A 167 -18.99 -17.87 -1.85
CA ASN A 167 -20.35 -18.15 -1.40
C ASN A 167 -21.32 -16.99 -1.66
N ASN A 168 -20.82 -15.79 -1.99
CA ASN A 168 -21.66 -14.65 -2.34
C ASN A 168 -20.91 -13.70 -3.30
N LEU A 169 -21.04 -13.99 -4.59
CA LEU A 169 -20.28 -13.35 -5.67
C LEU A 169 -20.76 -11.93 -6.03
N SER A 170 -21.89 -11.48 -5.49
CA SER A 170 -22.43 -10.14 -5.72
C SER A 170 -22.28 -9.21 -4.50
N ALA A 171 -21.72 -9.70 -3.40
CA ALA A 171 -21.42 -8.87 -2.25
C ALA A 171 -20.17 -8.02 -2.47
N ASN A 172 -20.15 -6.85 -1.82
CA ASN A 172 -18.98 -6.00 -1.71
C ASN A 172 -18.10 -6.48 -0.56
N TYR A 173 -16.79 -6.47 -0.78
CA TYR A 173 -15.77 -6.96 0.15
C TYR A 173 -14.64 -5.96 0.31
N LEU A 174 -14.06 -5.90 1.50
CA LEU A 174 -12.83 -5.15 1.73
C LEU A 174 -11.88 -5.90 2.64
N LEU A 175 -10.58 -5.60 2.55
CA LEU A 175 -9.60 -6.13 3.48
C LEU A 175 -9.60 -5.32 4.78
N GLY A 176 -9.63 -6.00 5.92
CA GLY A 176 -9.52 -5.36 7.24
C GLY A 176 -8.09 -5.24 7.74
N ASN A 177 -7.17 -6.01 7.13
CA ASN A 177 -5.75 -6.11 7.49
C ASN A 177 -4.97 -6.75 6.31
N PRO A 178 -3.62 -6.76 6.36
CA PRO A 178 -2.82 -7.61 5.49
C PRO A 178 -3.13 -9.10 5.70
N ILE A 179 -3.18 -9.87 4.61
CA ILE A 179 -3.45 -11.32 4.65
C ILE A 179 -2.19 -12.09 4.29
N ASP A 180 -1.77 -13.01 5.16
CA ASP A 180 -0.84 -14.08 4.78
C ASP A 180 -1.63 -15.25 4.17
N ALA A 181 -1.43 -15.48 2.88
CA ALA A 181 -2.03 -16.54 2.09
C ALA A 181 -1.04 -17.67 1.75
N SER A 182 0.17 -17.70 2.34
CA SER A 182 1.19 -18.72 2.07
C SER A 182 0.70 -20.16 2.31
N ALA A 183 -0.20 -20.36 3.28
CA ALA A 183 -0.82 -21.65 3.56
C ALA A 183 -1.57 -22.25 2.35
N THR A 184 -2.05 -21.40 1.44
CA THR A 184 -2.81 -21.83 0.24
C THR A 184 -2.00 -22.76 -0.65
N ALA A 185 -0.67 -22.72 -0.63
CA ALA A 185 0.19 -23.61 -1.40
C ALA A 185 -0.09 -25.11 -1.15
N SER A 186 -0.54 -25.45 0.06
CA SER A 186 -0.89 -26.84 0.45
C SER A 186 -2.36 -27.20 0.20
N TRP A 187 -3.22 -26.22 -0.07
CA TRP A 187 -4.66 -26.43 -0.18
C TRP A 187 -5.03 -27.23 -1.43
N ASN A 188 -6.18 -27.90 -1.37
CA ASN A 188 -6.76 -28.65 -2.49
C ASN A 188 -5.77 -29.65 -3.12
N GLY A 189 -4.97 -30.35 -2.30
CA GLY A 189 -3.97 -31.31 -2.75
C GLY A 189 -2.77 -30.67 -3.45
N GLY A 190 -2.41 -29.44 -3.09
CA GLY A 190 -1.34 -28.66 -3.73
C GLY A 190 -1.78 -27.85 -4.95
N ALA A 191 -3.09 -27.86 -5.26
CA ALA A 191 -3.65 -27.06 -6.35
C ALA A 191 -3.86 -25.57 -5.97
N GLY A 192 -3.60 -25.20 -4.72
CA GLY A 192 -3.69 -23.82 -4.29
C GLY A 192 -5.10 -23.38 -3.87
N PHE A 193 -5.26 -22.08 -3.70
CA PHE A 193 -6.54 -21.39 -3.57
C PHE A 193 -7.47 -21.73 -4.75
N VAL A 194 -8.79 -21.75 -4.51
CA VAL A 194 -9.78 -21.87 -5.59
C VAL A 194 -10.20 -20.47 -6.00
N PRO A 195 -9.96 -20.04 -7.26
CA PRO A 195 -10.36 -18.72 -7.76
C PRO A 195 -11.81 -18.32 -7.41
N VAL A 196 -12.03 -17.03 -7.19
CA VAL A 196 -13.36 -16.47 -6.91
C VAL A 196 -14.16 -16.30 -8.20
N GLY A 197 -15.42 -16.75 -8.20
CA GLY A 197 -16.25 -16.82 -9.40
C GLY A 197 -16.09 -18.14 -10.16
N ASN A 198 -16.80 -18.27 -11.28
CA ASN A 198 -16.58 -19.31 -12.29
C ASN A 198 -17.16 -18.90 -13.64
N ALA A 199 -16.92 -19.71 -14.69
CA ALA A 199 -17.45 -19.50 -16.03
C ALA A 199 -18.99 -19.31 -16.13
N THR A 200 -19.78 -19.79 -15.16
CA THR A 200 -21.24 -19.58 -15.11
C THR A 200 -21.63 -18.37 -14.26
N TYR A 201 -20.91 -18.15 -13.15
CA TYR A 201 -21.21 -17.11 -12.17
C TYR A 201 -19.95 -16.28 -11.91
N ALA A 202 -19.85 -15.14 -12.57
CA ALA A 202 -18.78 -14.17 -12.34
C ALA A 202 -18.95 -13.44 -11.00
N TYR A 203 -17.86 -12.89 -10.49
CA TYR A 203 -17.90 -11.90 -9.42
C TYR A 203 -18.42 -10.57 -9.98
N THR A 204 -19.37 -9.95 -9.28
CA THR A 204 -20.03 -8.71 -9.73
C THR A 204 -20.02 -7.60 -8.67
N GLY A 205 -19.45 -7.87 -7.50
CA GLY A 205 -19.35 -6.89 -6.42
C GLY A 205 -18.09 -6.02 -6.52
N ASP A 206 -17.91 -5.17 -5.51
CA ASP A 206 -16.72 -4.33 -5.38
C ASP A 206 -15.74 -4.94 -4.36
N PHE A 207 -14.47 -5.07 -4.73
CA PHE A 207 -13.40 -5.53 -3.86
C PHE A 207 -12.39 -4.38 -3.63
N ASP A 208 -12.30 -3.90 -2.39
CA ASP A 208 -11.39 -2.83 -1.99
C ASP A 208 -10.35 -3.33 -0.98
N GLY A 209 -9.08 -3.38 -1.37
CA GLY A 209 -8.00 -3.79 -0.49
C GLY A 209 -7.63 -2.78 0.59
N LEU A 210 -8.15 -1.55 0.51
CA LEU A 210 -7.86 -0.43 1.43
C LEU A 210 -6.36 -0.08 1.57
N GLY A 211 -5.50 -0.52 0.65
CA GLY A 211 -4.05 -0.39 0.77
C GLY A 211 -3.38 -1.53 1.53
N TYR A 212 -4.09 -2.64 1.77
CA TYR A 212 -3.52 -3.86 2.32
C TYR A 212 -3.12 -4.86 1.24
N SER A 213 -2.13 -5.70 1.57
CA SER A 213 -1.62 -6.75 0.70
C SER A 213 -2.09 -8.15 1.07
N ILE A 214 -2.20 -9.02 0.07
CA ILE A 214 -2.35 -10.46 0.22
C ILE A 214 -1.01 -11.09 -0.20
N ASN A 215 -0.30 -11.67 0.76
CA ASN A 215 1.04 -12.19 0.58
C ASN A 215 1.05 -13.71 0.38
N GLY A 216 1.84 -14.21 -0.58
CA GLY A 216 2.09 -15.66 -0.74
C GLY A 216 0.93 -16.46 -1.33
N LEU A 217 -0.05 -15.81 -1.97
CA LEU A 217 -1.19 -16.49 -2.58
C LEU A 217 -0.73 -17.46 -3.69
N THR A 218 -1.08 -18.74 -3.56
CA THR A 218 -0.75 -19.77 -4.54
C THR A 218 -2.00 -20.31 -5.23
N ILE A 219 -1.99 -20.31 -6.56
CA ILE A 219 -2.99 -21.00 -7.40
C ILE A 219 -2.23 -21.85 -8.42
N ASN A 220 -2.34 -23.17 -8.32
CA ASN A 220 -1.60 -24.12 -9.15
C ASN A 220 -2.55 -25.00 -9.97
N ARG A 221 -3.01 -24.49 -11.12
CA ARG A 221 -4.04 -25.11 -11.95
C ARG A 221 -3.65 -25.10 -13.43
N PRO A 222 -2.58 -25.80 -13.85
CA PRO A 222 -1.99 -25.70 -15.19
C PRO A 222 -2.93 -26.13 -16.33
N SER A 223 -4.03 -26.83 -16.04
CA SER A 223 -5.04 -27.24 -17.02
C SER A 223 -6.29 -26.35 -17.05
N THR A 224 -6.39 -25.35 -16.16
CA THR A 224 -7.58 -24.51 -15.97
C THR A 224 -7.41 -23.18 -16.67
N ASN A 225 -8.45 -22.75 -17.40
CA ASN A 225 -8.51 -21.41 -17.99
C ASN A 225 -9.01 -20.40 -16.93
N ASN A 226 -8.80 -19.11 -17.17
CA ASN A 226 -9.28 -18.02 -16.32
C ASN A 226 -8.71 -18.14 -14.89
N VAL A 227 -7.40 -18.00 -14.75
CA VAL A 227 -6.74 -18.12 -13.44
C VAL A 227 -6.31 -16.76 -12.94
N GLY A 228 -6.74 -16.43 -11.73
CA GLY A 228 -6.33 -15.29 -10.92
C GLY A 228 -6.99 -15.39 -9.55
N LEU A 229 -6.79 -14.41 -8.67
CA LEU A 229 -7.58 -14.33 -7.42
C LEU A 229 -9.08 -14.45 -7.74
N PHE A 230 -9.52 -13.76 -8.81
CA PHE A 230 -10.81 -13.93 -9.44
C PHE A 230 -10.67 -14.71 -10.75
N GLU A 231 -11.50 -15.74 -10.92
CA GLU A 231 -11.64 -16.45 -12.20
C GLU A 231 -12.21 -15.51 -13.26
N SER A 232 -13.38 -14.92 -12.96
CA SER A 232 -14.09 -14.01 -13.83
C SER A 232 -14.75 -12.90 -13.04
N VAL A 233 -14.61 -11.66 -13.51
CA VAL A 233 -15.32 -10.47 -13.01
C VAL A 233 -16.20 -9.90 -14.11
N VAL A 234 -17.44 -9.54 -13.79
CA VAL A 234 -18.40 -8.89 -14.71
C VAL A 234 -19.08 -7.73 -13.99
N GLY A 235 -18.89 -6.50 -14.44
CA GLY A 235 -19.48 -5.32 -13.80
C GLY A 235 -18.79 -4.87 -12.50
N GLY A 236 -17.94 -5.73 -11.91
CA GLY A 236 -17.31 -5.53 -10.62
C GLY A 236 -16.07 -4.64 -10.66
N GLN A 237 -15.59 -4.27 -9.47
CA GLN A 237 -14.44 -3.40 -9.29
C GLN A 237 -13.40 -4.07 -8.39
N ILE A 238 -12.12 -3.92 -8.71
CA ILE A 238 -11.00 -4.33 -7.86
C ILE A 238 -10.14 -3.10 -7.62
N SER A 239 -9.91 -2.73 -6.37
CA SER A 239 -9.16 -1.52 -6.03
C SER A 239 -8.27 -1.68 -4.81
N ASN A 240 -7.20 -0.89 -4.74
CA ASN A 240 -6.35 -0.72 -3.55
C ASN A 240 -5.81 -2.04 -2.96
N VAL A 241 -5.53 -3.05 -3.79
CA VAL A 241 -4.99 -4.33 -3.31
C VAL A 241 -3.64 -4.65 -3.94
N GLY A 242 -2.71 -5.12 -3.10
CA GLY A 242 -1.42 -5.66 -3.51
C GLY A 242 -1.41 -7.17 -3.40
N LEU A 243 -1.09 -7.91 -4.46
CA LEU A 243 -0.68 -9.31 -4.33
C LEU A 243 0.84 -9.38 -4.26
N THR A 244 1.38 -9.80 -3.13
CA THR A 244 2.83 -9.93 -2.95
C THR A 244 3.26 -11.38 -2.96
N ASN A 245 4.40 -11.69 -3.58
CA ASN A 245 4.92 -13.06 -3.65
C ASN A 245 3.87 -14.07 -4.18
N ALA A 246 3.02 -13.64 -5.11
CA ALA A 246 1.97 -14.49 -5.66
C ALA A 246 2.57 -15.56 -6.59
N ALA A 247 1.98 -16.76 -6.58
CA ALA A 247 2.35 -17.85 -7.47
C ALA A 247 1.12 -18.32 -8.24
N MET A 248 0.93 -17.79 -9.45
CA MET A 248 -0.21 -18.11 -10.31
C MET A 248 0.23 -19.01 -11.46
N ILE A 249 -0.38 -20.20 -11.57
CA ILE A 249 -0.15 -21.15 -12.65
C ILE A 249 -1.51 -21.56 -13.22
N GLY A 250 -1.74 -21.26 -14.51
CA GLY A 250 -2.95 -21.57 -15.25
C GLY A 250 -2.68 -22.08 -16.66
N ARG A 251 -3.74 -22.23 -17.48
CA ARG A 251 -3.64 -22.61 -18.89
C ARG A 251 -3.79 -21.40 -19.82
N TYR A 252 -4.99 -20.85 -19.95
CA TYR A 252 -5.29 -19.66 -20.74
C TYR A 252 -5.94 -18.59 -19.88
N TYR A 253 -5.72 -17.31 -20.22
CA TYR A 253 -6.28 -16.17 -19.49
C TYR A 253 -5.83 -16.19 -18.02
N VAL A 254 -4.54 -15.96 -17.82
CA VAL A 254 -3.93 -16.02 -16.49
C VAL A 254 -3.50 -14.61 -16.08
N GLY A 255 -3.99 -14.15 -14.95
CA GLY A 255 -3.63 -12.89 -14.31
C GLY A 255 -3.38 -13.07 -12.82
N GLY A 256 -2.70 -12.12 -12.19
CA GLY A 256 -2.59 -12.08 -10.73
C GLY A 256 -3.95 -11.86 -10.07
N LEU A 257 -4.62 -10.78 -10.46
CA LEU A 257 -5.92 -10.39 -9.88
C LEU A 257 -7.08 -11.08 -10.59
N ALA A 258 -7.10 -11.10 -11.92
CA ALA A 258 -8.22 -11.67 -12.68
C ALA A 258 -7.76 -12.51 -13.88
N GLY A 259 -8.36 -13.68 -14.06
CA GLY A 259 -8.22 -14.43 -15.31
C GLY A 259 -8.93 -13.71 -16.46
N HIS A 260 -10.24 -13.48 -16.27
CA HIS A 260 -11.12 -12.75 -17.19
C HIS A 260 -11.79 -11.57 -16.46
N PHE A 261 -11.83 -10.41 -17.09
CA PHE A 261 -12.48 -9.22 -16.55
C PHE A 261 -13.31 -8.56 -17.66
N ASP A 262 -14.62 -8.51 -17.47
CA ASP A 262 -15.56 -7.86 -18.38
C ASP A 262 -16.24 -6.68 -17.68
N SER A 263 -16.24 -5.52 -18.32
CA SER A 263 -17.00 -4.34 -17.89
C SER A 263 -16.72 -3.92 -16.43
N GLY A 264 -15.76 -3.03 -16.21
CA GLY A 264 -15.38 -2.60 -14.86
C GLY A 264 -13.93 -2.14 -14.80
N TYR A 265 -13.30 -2.19 -13.62
CA TYR A 265 -11.93 -1.72 -13.48
C TYR A 265 -11.10 -2.43 -12.41
N ILE A 266 -9.79 -2.48 -12.66
CA ILE A 266 -8.73 -2.66 -11.68
C ILE A 266 -8.07 -1.29 -11.48
N ARG A 267 -7.99 -0.81 -10.24
CA ARG A 267 -7.41 0.51 -9.93
C ARG A 267 -6.50 0.50 -8.71
N GLU A 268 -5.45 1.31 -8.69
CA GLU A 268 -4.58 1.49 -7.50
C GLU A 268 -4.13 0.14 -6.93
N SER A 269 -3.79 -0.81 -7.80
CA SER A 269 -3.53 -2.20 -7.42
C SER A 269 -2.24 -2.71 -8.05
N TYR A 270 -1.63 -3.71 -7.42
CA TYR A 270 -0.39 -4.26 -7.93
C TYR A 270 -0.20 -5.76 -7.69
N VAL A 271 0.67 -6.37 -8.49
CA VAL A 271 1.07 -7.78 -8.35
C VAL A 271 2.59 -7.91 -8.43
N THR A 272 3.17 -8.70 -7.53
CA THR A 272 4.56 -9.18 -7.55
C THR A 272 4.58 -10.71 -7.38
N GLY A 273 5.69 -11.35 -7.74
CA GLY A 273 5.82 -12.80 -7.73
C GLY A 273 5.86 -13.36 -9.14
N ARG A 274 5.16 -14.46 -9.41
CA ARG A 274 5.17 -15.16 -10.69
C ARG A 274 3.76 -15.43 -11.21
N VAL A 275 3.56 -15.16 -12.50
CA VAL A 275 2.34 -15.51 -13.25
C VAL A 275 2.72 -16.34 -14.48
N SER A 276 2.19 -17.55 -14.59
CA SER A 276 2.57 -18.50 -15.63
C SER A 276 1.36 -19.17 -16.29
N GLY A 277 1.41 -19.30 -17.61
CA GLY A 277 0.40 -20.02 -18.38
C GLY A 277 0.90 -20.42 -19.77
N ILE A 278 -0.02 -20.74 -20.67
CA ILE A 278 0.28 -21.06 -22.07
C ILE A 278 0.12 -19.80 -22.93
N LYS A 279 -1.07 -19.18 -22.90
CA LYS A 279 -1.49 -18.06 -23.77
C LYS A 279 -2.37 -17.08 -23.00
N PHE A 280 -2.35 -15.79 -23.36
CA PHE A 280 -3.11 -14.73 -22.69
C PHE A 280 -2.72 -14.60 -21.22
N VAL A 281 -1.46 -14.30 -20.96
CA VAL A 281 -0.92 -14.18 -19.60
C VAL A 281 -0.53 -12.73 -19.35
N GLY A 282 -1.03 -12.16 -18.26
CA GLY A 282 -0.73 -10.80 -17.81
C GLY A 282 -0.38 -10.77 -16.34
N GLY A 283 0.40 -9.77 -15.90
CA GLY A 283 0.70 -9.63 -14.46
C GLY A 283 -0.53 -9.36 -13.60
N LEU A 284 -1.42 -8.45 -14.03
CA LEU A 284 -2.67 -8.13 -13.33
C LEU A 284 -3.84 -8.93 -13.86
N ALA A 285 -4.02 -8.96 -15.19
CA ALA A 285 -5.17 -9.58 -15.83
C ALA A 285 -4.79 -10.41 -17.06
N GLY A 286 -5.38 -11.60 -17.20
CA GLY A 286 -5.22 -12.42 -18.40
C GLY A 286 -5.95 -11.81 -19.60
N TYR A 287 -7.22 -11.45 -19.42
CA TYR A 287 -8.07 -10.88 -20.46
C TYR A 287 -8.99 -9.78 -19.93
N LEU A 288 -8.93 -8.60 -20.55
CA LEU A 288 -9.82 -7.45 -20.31
C LEU A 288 -10.77 -7.27 -21.51
N TRP A 289 -12.08 -7.41 -21.28
CA TRP A 289 -13.16 -7.14 -22.23
C TRP A 289 -13.93 -5.90 -21.78
N ASN A 290 -13.86 -4.75 -22.47
CA ASN A 290 -14.55 -3.52 -22.02
C ASN A 290 -14.24 -3.13 -20.55
N ALA A 291 -13.09 -3.57 -20.06
CA ALA A 291 -12.62 -3.34 -18.70
C ALA A 291 -11.35 -2.48 -18.73
N SER A 292 -11.08 -1.81 -17.62
CA SER A 292 -9.94 -0.90 -17.51
C SER A 292 -8.94 -1.30 -16.42
N ILE A 293 -7.67 -0.96 -16.65
CA ILE A 293 -6.64 -0.92 -15.62
C ILE A 293 -6.20 0.54 -15.49
N LYS A 294 -6.25 1.08 -14.27
CA LYS A 294 -5.86 2.48 -14.00
C LYS A 294 -4.93 2.56 -12.80
N GLU A 295 -3.92 3.43 -12.83
CA GLU A 295 -3.08 3.71 -11.66
C GLU A 295 -2.57 2.42 -11.00
N SER A 296 -2.07 1.48 -11.79
CA SER A 296 -1.76 0.12 -11.32
C SER A 296 -0.45 -0.37 -11.90
N TYR A 297 0.17 -1.36 -11.25
CA TYR A 297 1.44 -1.87 -11.77
C TYR A 297 1.67 -3.36 -11.56
N SER A 298 2.58 -3.92 -12.34
CA SER A 298 3.03 -5.30 -12.17
C SER A 298 4.56 -5.35 -12.13
N ALA A 299 5.09 -5.90 -11.05
CA ALA A 299 6.49 -6.31 -10.95
C ALA A 299 6.61 -7.84 -10.94
N ALA A 300 5.58 -8.56 -11.41
CA ALA A 300 5.59 -10.02 -11.47
C ALA A 300 6.36 -10.53 -12.69
N ASP A 301 7.07 -11.63 -12.52
CA ASP A 301 7.65 -12.39 -13.62
C ASP A 301 6.53 -13.13 -14.36
N VAL A 302 6.30 -12.73 -15.61
CA VAL A 302 5.24 -13.26 -16.48
C VAL A 302 5.83 -14.22 -17.50
N SER A 303 5.31 -15.43 -17.56
CA SER A 303 5.78 -16.47 -18.49
C SER A 303 4.64 -17.15 -19.24
N GLY A 304 4.85 -17.36 -20.53
CA GLY A 304 3.97 -18.12 -21.42
C GLY A 304 4.74 -19.11 -22.28
N SER A 305 4.16 -20.26 -22.57
CA SER A 305 4.74 -21.19 -23.55
C SER A 305 4.33 -20.91 -25.02
N ASP A 306 3.40 -19.99 -25.24
CA ASP A 306 2.88 -19.56 -26.55
C ASP A 306 2.93 -18.01 -26.66
N SER A 307 1.93 -17.41 -27.30
CA SER A 307 1.78 -16.01 -27.65
C SER A 307 0.88 -15.22 -26.68
N ILE A 308 0.83 -13.90 -26.84
CA ILE A 308 -0.05 -12.98 -26.12
C ILE A 308 0.27 -12.95 -24.62
N ILE A 309 1.50 -12.51 -24.34
CA ILE A 309 2.07 -12.41 -22.99
C ILE A 309 2.46 -10.95 -22.75
N GLY A 310 1.94 -10.35 -21.68
CA GLY A 310 2.23 -8.96 -21.33
C GLY A 310 2.61 -8.81 -19.86
N GLY A 311 3.49 -7.85 -19.54
CA GLY A 311 3.87 -7.60 -18.15
C GLY A 311 2.70 -7.16 -17.25
N LEU A 312 1.72 -6.45 -17.82
CA LEU A 312 0.54 -5.95 -17.12
C LEU A 312 -0.73 -6.73 -17.48
N ALA A 313 -1.01 -6.91 -18.78
CA ALA A 313 -2.19 -7.61 -19.27
C ALA A 313 -1.87 -8.54 -20.45
N GLY A 314 -2.54 -9.69 -20.53
CA GLY A 314 -2.43 -10.57 -21.69
C GLY A 314 -3.08 -9.96 -22.93
N LEU A 315 -4.40 -9.79 -22.88
CA LEU A 315 -5.21 -9.22 -23.97
C LEU A 315 -6.07 -8.05 -23.46
N LEU A 316 -6.01 -6.93 -24.18
CA LEU A 316 -6.93 -5.78 -24.05
C LEU A 316 -7.85 -5.74 -25.27
N TYR A 317 -9.16 -5.86 -25.08
CA TYR A 317 -10.12 -6.00 -26.19
C TYR A 317 -11.24 -4.94 -26.16
N ASP A 318 -11.82 -4.72 -27.34
CA ASP A 318 -12.94 -3.80 -27.58
C ASP A 318 -12.67 -2.39 -27.03
N THR A 319 -13.50 -1.86 -26.13
CA THR A 319 -13.34 -0.52 -25.54
C THR A 319 -12.49 -0.50 -24.27
N GLY A 320 -11.73 -1.57 -23.99
CA GLY A 320 -10.85 -1.65 -22.83
C GLY A 320 -9.79 -0.54 -22.80
N ARG A 321 -9.39 -0.13 -21.60
CA ARG A 321 -8.45 0.99 -21.37
C ARG A 321 -7.33 0.62 -20.41
N ILE A 322 -6.12 1.08 -20.68
CA ILE A 322 -5.02 1.06 -19.69
C ILE A 322 -4.46 2.47 -19.54
N GLU A 323 -4.47 2.99 -18.31
CA GLU A 323 -4.17 4.38 -18.00
C GLU A 323 -3.24 4.47 -16.78
N ASP A 324 -2.25 5.36 -16.86
CA ASP A 324 -1.35 5.69 -15.74
C ASP A 324 -0.78 4.46 -15.03
N SER A 325 -0.33 3.47 -15.80
CA SER A 325 0.05 2.16 -15.30
C SER A 325 1.41 1.71 -15.82
N TYR A 326 2.08 0.81 -15.09
CA TYR A 326 3.41 0.37 -15.50
C TYR A 326 3.75 -1.09 -15.22
N ALA A 327 4.76 -1.63 -15.91
CA ALA A 327 5.28 -2.97 -15.65
C ALA A 327 6.82 -3.02 -15.61
N THR A 328 7.36 -3.80 -14.68
CA THR A 328 8.81 -3.97 -14.49
C THR A 328 9.27 -5.42 -14.44
N GLY A 329 8.39 -6.37 -14.16
CA GLY A 329 8.76 -7.78 -14.05
C GLY A 329 9.19 -8.39 -15.39
N GLN A 330 9.96 -9.49 -15.34
CA GLN A 330 10.44 -10.15 -16.54
C GLN A 330 9.26 -10.70 -17.36
N VAL A 331 9.28 -10.52 -18.69
CA VAL A 331 8.24 -11.09 -19.58
C VAL A 331 8.88 -12.08 -20.54
N SER A 332 8.41 -13.32 -20.53
CA SER A 332 8.92 -14.40 -21.39
C SER A 332 7.79 -15.14 -22.13
N GLY A 333 7.94 -15.35 -23.44
CA GLY A 333 6.96 -15.99 -24.31
C GLY A 333 7.57 -16.42 -25.65
N THR A 334 6.82 -17.14 -26.50
CA THR A 334 7.32 -17.57 -27.81
C THR A 334 6.97 -16.57 -28.93
N ALA A 335 7.91 -15.65 -29.16
CA ALA A 335 8.20 -14.84 -30.36
C ALA A 335 7.13 -14.01 -31.10
N SER A 336 5.82 -14.26 -31.06
CA SER A 336 4.88 -13.56 -31.96
C SER A 336 3.97 -12.49 -31.35
N SER A 337 3.80 -12.45 -30.03
CA SER A 337 3.01 -11.40 -29.35
C SER A 337 3.39 -11.28 -27.87
N THR A 338 4.65 -10.96 -27.59
CA THR A 338 5.14 -10.69 -26.23
C THR A 338 5.45 -9.20 -26.11
N GLY A 339 4.87 -8.51 -25.13
CA GLY A 339 5.09 -7.08 -24.90
C GLY A 339 5.46 -6.79 -23.45
N GLY A 340 6.23 -5.72 -23.23
CA GLY A 340 6.61 -5.28 -21.89
C GLY A 340 5.41 -4.87 -21.04
N LEU A 341 4.38 -4.27 -21.64
CA LEU A 341 3.11 -3.93 -21.01
C LEU A 341 2.01 -4.96 -21.33
N ILE A 342 1.75 -5.20 -22.62
CA ILE A 342 0.56 -5.94 -23.07
C ILE A 342 0.94 -6.97 -24.13
N GLY A 343 0.34 -8.15 -24.09
CA GLY A 343 0.53 -9.16 -25.14
C GLY A 343 -0.11 -8.73 -26.47
N TYR A 344 -1.40 -8.40 -26.44
CA TYR A 344 -2.17 -7.98 -27.61
C TYR A 344 -3.18 -6.89 -27.26
N SER A 345 -3.32 -5.85 -28.10
CA SER A 345 -4.29 -4.76 -27.88
C SER A 345 -5.23 -4.46 -29.05
N TYR A 346 -6.52 -4.32 -28.73
CA TYR A 346 -7.55 -3.61 -29.51
C TYR A 346 -8.06 -2.33 -28.82
N GLY A 347 -7.73 -2.14 -27.54
CA GLY A 347 -8.18 -1.01 -26.74
C GLY A 347 -7.16 0.13 -26.65
N SER A 348 -7.52 1.22 -25.97
CA SER A 348 -6.66 2.40 -25.85
C SER A 348 -5.73 2.31 -24.65
N ILE A 349 -4.48 2.76 -24.83
CA ILE A 349 -3.48 2.83 -23.76
C ILE A 349 -2.98 4.26 -23.68
N THR A 350 -2.84 4.80 -22.47
CA THR A 350 -2.43 6.20 -22.25
C THR A 350 -1.54 6.30 -21.03
N ASN A 351 -0.53 7.18 -21.10
CA ASN A 351 0.42 7.48 -20.02
C ASN A 351 0.95 6.24 -19.30
N SER A 352 1.31 5.19 -20.05
CA SER A 352 1.72 3.90 -19.46
C SER A 352 3.14 3.51 -19.85
N TYR A 353 3.84 2.81 -18.95
CA TYR A 353 5.28 2.63 -19.06
C TYR A 353 5.74 1.19 -18.82
N TRP A 354 6.80 0.74 -19.49
CA TRP A 354 7.49 -0.49 -19.09
C TRP A 354 8.98 -0.29 -19.00
N ASN A 355 9.61 -1.08 -18.14
CA ASN A 355 11.06 -1.08 -18.02
C ASN A 355 11.64 -1.96 -19.13
N THR A 356 12.36 -1.34 -20.06
CA THR A 356 12.93 -2.00 -21.25
C THR A 356 14.09 -2.95 -20.93
N GLU A 357 14.68 -2.83 -19.75
CA GLU A 357 15.82 -3.64 -19.30
C GLU A 357 15.35 -4.84 -18.49
N THR A 358 14.55 -4.62 -17.44
CA THR A 358 14.11 -5.69 -16.53
C THR A 358 13.02 -6.56 -17.15
N SER A 359 12.16 -6.01 -18.01
CA SER A 359 11.14 -6.82 -18.68
C SER A 359 11.72 -7.73 -19.76
N GLY A 360 12.92 -7.41 -20.27
CA GLY A 360 13.54 -8.05 -21.42
C GLY A 360 12.82 -7.79 -22.76
N GLN A 361 11.95 -6.78 -22.83
CA GLN A 361 11.14 -6.46 -24.01
C GLN A 361 11.42 -5.04 -24.51
N THR A 362 11.70 -4.91 -25.80
CA THR A 362 11.92 -3.61 -26.46
C THR A 362 10.63 -2.91 -26.88
N SER A 363 9.50 -3.64 -26.88
CA SER A 363 8.20 -3.14 -27.33
C SER A 363 7.17 -3.21 -26.20
N ALA A 364 6.34 -2.18 -26.08
CA ALA A 364 5.25 -2.12 -25.10
C ALA A 364 4.22 -3.23 -25.34
N VAL A 365 3.83 -3.41 -26.60
CA VAL A 365 2.79 -4.35 -27.03
C VAL A 365 3.38 -5.37 -27.98
N GLY A 366 3.05 -6.64 -27.78
CA GLY A 366 3.46 -7.71 -28.70
C GLY A 366 2.80 -7.56 -30.07
N PHE A 367 1.50 -7.27 -30.10
CA PHE A 367 0.77 -6.87 -31.30
C PHE A 367 -0.32 -5.85 -30.96
N SER A 368 -0.44 -4.78 -31.75
CA SER A 368 -1.53 -3.80 -31.61
C SER A 368 -2.29 -3.63 -32.91
N SER A 369 -3.62 -3.62 -32.82
CA SER A 369 -4.51 -3.24 -33.93
C SER A 369 -4.85 -1.75 -33.93
N VAL A 370 -4.42 -1.02 -32.89
CA VAL A 370 -4.57 0.43 -32.73
C VAL A 370 -3.19 1.11 -32.63
N GLY A 371 -3.15 2.44 -32.75
CA GLY A 371 -1.91 3.21 -32.63
C GLY A 371 -1.20 2.99 -31.29
N THR A 372 0.13 3.10 -31.29
CA THR A 372 0.98 2.87 -30.10
C THR A 372 1.28 4.14 -29.30
N SER A 373 0.55 5.23 -29.55
CA SER A 373 0.65 6.47 -28.76
C SER A 373 0.23 6.24 -27.31
N GLY A 374 0.86 6.92 -26.36
CA GLY A 374 0.52 6.81 -24.93
C GLY A 374 1.27 5.70 -24.17
N MET A 375 2.27 5.09 -24.80
CA MET A 375 3.15 4.08 -24.19
C MET A 375 4.61 4.50 -24.32
N THR A 376 5.36 4.44 -23.24
CA THR A 376 6.78 4.85 -23.22
C THR A 376 7.64 3.79 -22.54
N GLY A 377 8.67 3.33 -23.24
CA GLY A 377 9.68 2.43 -22.67
C GLY A 377 10.71 3.25 -21.92
N LEU A 378 10.96 2.93 -20.66
CA LEU A 378 11.96 3.58 -19.82
C LEU A 378 13.07 2.59 -19.47
N THR A 379 14.29 3.09 -19.26
CA THR A 379 15.36 2.30 -18.62
C THR A 379 15.11 2.18 -17.12
N THR A 380 15.85 1.32 -16.44
CA THR A 380 15.77 1.23 -14.97
C THR A 380 16.10 2.56 -14.33
N ALA A 381 17.14 3.27 -14.79
CA ALA A 381 17.48 4.59 -14.25
C ALA A 381 16.36 5.61 -14.44
N GLN A 382 15.70 5.63 -15.61
CA GLN A 382 14.58 6.53 -15.87
C GLN A 382 13.35 6.20 -15.02
N MET A 383 13.08 4.92 -14.76
CA MET A 383 11.99 4.49 -13.88
C MET A 383 12.14 4.99 -12.44
N LEU A 384 13.33 5.41 -12.03
CA LEU A 384 13.62 5.96 -10.69
C LEU A 384 13.51 7.49 -10.63
N GLN A 385 12.99 8.14 -11.67
CA GLN A 385 12.93 9.60 -11.76
C GLN A 385 11.48 10.06 -11.98
N ALA A 386 10.96 10.96 -11.14
CA ALA A 386 9.57 11.44 -11.22
C ALA A 386 9.28 12.10 -12.58
N ASP A 387 10.25 12.87 -13.09
CA ASP A 387 10.15 13.58 -14.37
C ASP A 387 9.90 12.67 -15.58
N SER A 388 10.27 11.39 -15.49
CA SER A 388 9.98 10.39 -16.52
C SER A 388 8.48 10.08 -16.65
N PHE A 389 7.69 10.36 -15.63
CA PHE A 389 6.25 10.08 -15.53
C PHE A 389 5.40 11.35 -15.71
N ALA A 390 5.82 12.26 -16.60
CA ALA A 390 5.11 13.50 -16.86
C ALA A 390 3.61 13.29 -17.13
N GLY A 391 2.76 13.98 -16.36
CA GLY A 391 1.30 13.86 -16.45
C GLY A 391 0.67 12.91 -15.42
N TRP A 392 1.47 12.13 -14.69
CA TRP A 392 0.97 11.37 -13.54
C TRP A 392 0.69 12.25 -12.35
N ASP A 393 -0.27 11.83 -11.53
CA ASP A 393 -0.47 12.35 -10.18
C ASP A 393 0.60 11.73 -9.24
N ILE A 394 1.83 12.25 -9.33
CA ILE A 394 3.03 11.72 -8.67
C ILE A 394 3.80 12.81 -7.94
N ASP A 395 4.40 12.47 -6.80
CA ASP A 395 5.28 13.37 -6.07
C ASP A 395 6.49 12.64 -5.45
N ALA A 396 7.61 13.36 -5.37
CA ALA A 396 8.82 12.94 -4.69
C ALA A 396 8.86 13.37 -3.21
N GLN A 397 7.90 14.18 -2.77
CA GLN A 397 7.70 14.54 -1.38
C GLN A 397 6.66 13.64 -0.70
N GLY A 398 6.83 13.43 0.61
CA GLY A 398 5.83 12.74 1.41
C GLY A 398 4.70 13.64 1.87
N GLY A 399 3.58 13.03 2.23
CA GLY A 399 2.39 13.72 2.75
C GLY A 399 1.60 14.46 1.68
N THR A 400 1.94 14.28 0.41
CA THR A 400 1.19 14.87 -0.70
C THR A 400 -0.01 13.99 -1.02
N GLY A 401 -1.12 14.60 -1.44
CA GLY A 401 -2.36 13.87 -1.72
C GLY A 401 -2.34 13.07 -3.03
N THR A 402 -1.19 12.99 -3.72
CA THR A 402 -1.10 12.37 -5.04
C THR A 402 -1.21 10.85 -4.95
N VAL A 403 -1.65 10.20 -6.02
CA VAL A 403 -1.77 8.73 -6.10
C VAL A 403 -0.42 8.03 -5.94
N TRP A 404 0.61 8.57 -6.60
CA TRP A 404 1.93 7.96 -6.66
C TRP A 404 2.96 8.69 -5.80
N ARG A 405 3.84 7.93 -5.17
CA ARG A 405 5.03 8.36 -4.43
C ARG A 405 6.28 7.82 -5.10
N ILE A 406 7.32 8.63 -5.29
CA ILE A 406 8.61 8.13 -5.81
C ILE A 406 9.81 8.68 -5.04
N TYR A 407 10.65 7.80 -4.49
CA TYR A 407 11.93 8.21 -3.92
C TYR A 407 12.95 8.34 -5.04
N GLU A 408 13.31 9.57 -5.39
CA GLU A 408 14.22 9.90 -6.48
C GLU A 408 15.52 9.08 -6.42
N GLY A 409 15.82 8.35 -7.49
CA GLY A 409 17.00 7.50 -7.60
C GLY A 409 16.95 6.19 -6.79
N HIS A 410 15.86 5.94 -6.05
CA HIS A 410 15.76 4.82 -5.10
C HIS A 410 14.58 3.87 -5.34
N SER A 411 13.45 4.37 -5.84
CA SER A 411 12.26 3.54 -6.08
C SER A 411 11.64 3.81 -7.45
N THR A 412 10.94 2.83 -8.01
CA THR A 412 9.93 3.10 -9.04
C THR A 412 8.71 3.78 -8.39
N PRO A 413 7.74 4.32 -9.15
CA PRO A 413 6.52 4.87 -8.57
C PRO A 413 5.78 3.86 -7.70
N MET A 414 5.50 4.21 -6.46
CA MET A 414 4.78 3.40 -5.50
C MET A 414 3.39 3.98 -5.27
N LEU A 415 2.40 3.11 -5.06
CA LEU A 415 1.06 3.55 -4.73
C LEU A 415 1.04 4.09 -3.31
N ARG A 416 0.81 5.40 -3.14
CA ARG A 416 0.85 6.06 -1.83
C ARG A 416 -0.20 5.48 -0.88
N ARG A 417 -1.32 4.98 -1.40
CA ARG A 417 -2.39 4.34 -0.61
C ARG A 417 -1.92 3.21 0.32
N PHE A 418 -0.80 2.55 0.01
CA PHE A 418 -0.24 1.45 0.81
C PHE A 418 0.83 1.92 1.82
N LEU A 419 1.21 3.19 1.76
CA LEU A 419 2.28 3.75 2.58
C LEU A 419 1.70 4.37 3.85
N THR A 420 2.38 4.13 4.97
CA THR A 420 2.06 4.82 6.22
C THR A 420 2.77 6.16 6.27
N ALA A 421 2.08 7.25 6.58
CA ALA A 421 2.73 8.55 6.75
C ALA A 421 3.67 8.51 7.96
N LEU A 422 4.91 8.99 7.79
CA LEU A 422 5.89 9.08 8.88
C LEU A 422 6.68 10.39 8.76
N GLU A 423 6.62 11.22 9.79
CA GLU A 423 7.42 12.43 9.87
C GLU A 423 8.84 12.09 10.31
N VAL A 424 9.82 12.55 9.53
CA VAL A 424 11.26 12.41 9.82
C VAL A 424 11.94 13.76 9.78
N ALA A 425 12.94 13.97 10.64
CA ALA A 425 13.69 15.21 10.72
C ALA A 425 15.19 14.94 10.82
N GLY A 426 15.96 15.83 10.19
CA GLY A 426 17.41 15.82 10.31
C GLY A 426 17.88 16.31 11.68
N GLU A 427 18.91 15.68 12.24
CA GLU A 427 19.52 16.07 13.51
C GLU A 427 20.89 16.70 13.31
N ASN A 428 21.28 17.56 14.26
CA ASN A 428 22.66 18.05 14.31
C ASN A 428 23.56 16.96 14.88
N SER A 429 24.63 16.63 14.17
CA SER A 429 25.60 15.62 14.60
C SER A 429 27.03 16.06 14.34
N THR A 430 27.97 15.37 14.99
CA THR A 430 29.40 15.63 14.85
C THR A 430 30.14 14.32 14.73
N THR A 431 31.11 14.28 13.82
CA THR A 431 31.98 13.13 13.57
C THR A 431 33.42 13.61 13.34
N THR A 432 34.35 12.70 13.13
CA THR A 432 35.73 12.99 12.73
C THR A 432 35.97 12.49 11.32
N TYR A 433 36.77 13.23 10.55
CA TYR A 433 37.16 12.89 9.18
C TYR A 433 37.66 11.44 9.08
N SER A 434 37.02 10.67 8.20
CA SER A 434 37.32 9.26 8.00
C SER A 434 37.89 8.94 6.62
N GLY A 435 38.10 9.92 5.73
CA GLY A 435 38.56 9.68 4.35
C GLY A 435 37.47 9.17 3.40
N THR A 436 36.23 9.03 3.87
CA THR A 436 35.04 8.57 3.11
C THR A 436 33.91 9.58 3.22
N GLU A 437 32.89 9.47 2.37
CA GLU A 437 31.61 10.19 2.58
C GLU A 437 31.00 9.80 3.94
N GLN A 438 30.46 10.78 4.65
CA GLN A 438 29.87 10.62 5.98
C GLN A 438 28.44 11.19 5.95
N GLY A 439 27.48 10.35 6.37
CA GLY A 439 26.06 10.70 6.38
C GLY A 439 25.63 11.51 7.60
N GLY A 440 24.46 12.13 7.49
CA GLY A 440 23.80 12.87 8.57
C GLY A 440 23.05 11.97 9.57
N SER A 441 22.75 12.51 10.75
CA SER A 441 21.87 11.85 11.73
C SER A 441 20.43 12.32 11.55
N TRP A 442 19.46 11.49 11.93
CA TRP A 442 18.04 11.79 11.79
C TRP A 442 17.21 11.04 12.82
N ASN A 443 15.98 11.49 13.02
CA ASN A 443 14.98 10.83 13.86
C ASN A 443 13.60 10.81 13.19
N ALA A 444 12.68 10.03 13.76
CA ALA A 444 11.28 9.96 13.35
C ALA A 444 10.35 10.29 14.53
N ALA A 445 9.18 10.85 14.22
CA ALA A 445 8.13 11.07 15.20
C ALA A 445 7.30 9.79 15.40
N GLY A 446 7.31 9.26 16.63
CA GLY A 446 6.51 8.09 17.01
C GLY A 446 7.20 6.74 16.78
N GLU A 447 6.46 5.65 16.95
CA GLU A 447 6.94 4.29 16.71
C GLU A 447 6.98 3.97 15.22
N TYR A 448 8.03 3.30 14.77
CA TYR A 448 8.21 2.89 13.38
C TYR A 448 9.00 1.58 13.29
N ASP A 449 8.87 0.92 12.15
CA ASP A 449 9.61 -0.27 11.77
C ASP A 449 10.90 0.13 11.03
N ALA A 450 12.05 0.02 11.70
CA ALA A 450 13.34 0.40 11.15
C ALA A 450 13.74 -0.43 9.91
N ASP A 451 13.20 -1.65 9.76
CA ASP A 451 13.48 -2.52 8.60
C ASP A 451 12.77 -2.04 7.32
N ARG A 452 11.94 -0.99 7.43
CA ARG A 452 11.24 -0.37 6.29
C ARG A 452 11.80 1.00 5.92
N ILE A 453 12.85 1.48 6.57
CA ILE A 453 13.54 2.72 6.20
C ILE A 453 14.95 2.35 5.75
N PHE A 454 15.29 2.79 4.56
CA PHE A 454 16.54 2.44 3.89
C PHE A 454 17.36 3.69 3.59
N GLY A 455 18.62 3.47 3.27
CA GLY A 455 19.57 4.55 2.98
C GLY A 455 19.94 5.34 4.23
N GLN A 456 20.55 6.50 4.03
CA GLN A 456 20.99 7.43 5.07
C GLN A 456 20.93 8.86 4.52
N PRO A 457 20.73 9.89 5.38
CA PRO A 457 20.89 11.27 4.96
C PRO A 457 22.29 11.52 4.43
N ILE A 458 22.38 12.27 3.33
CA ILE A 458 23.64 12.60 2.67
C ILE A 458 24.28 13.77 3.39
N GLY A 459 25.57 13.65 3.70
CA GLY A 459 26.33 14.68 4.42
C GLY A 459 27.50 15.20 3.58
N GLY A 460 28.72 14.88 4.00
CA GLY A 460 29.93 15.28 3.29
C GLY A 460 31.13 14.42 3.63
N LYS A 461 32.22 14.64 2.89
CA LYS A 461 33.48 13.89 3.06
C LYS A 461 34.56 14.62 3.86
N ASN A 462 34.76 15.91 3.63
CA ASN A 462 35.91 16.66 4.18
C ASN A 462 35.59 17.30 5.52
N ALA A 463 36.61 17.71 6.27
CA ALA A 463 36.37 18.46 7.50
C ALA A 463 35.65 19.79 7.22
N GLY A 464 34.59 20.07 7.97
CA GLY A 464 33.70 21.21 7.74
C GLY A 464 32.30 20.97 8.33
N THR A 465 31.39 21.91 8.11
CA THR A 465 29.98 21.78 8.50
C THR A 465 29.11 21.74 7.25
N TYR A 466 28.21 20.77 7.19
CA TYR A 466 27.36 20.47 6.04
C TYR A 466 25.91 20.45 6.48
N ASN A 467 25.00 21.03 5.69
CA ASN A 467 23.59 20.71 5.81
C ASN A 467 23.39 19.27 5.34
N ILE A 468 22.59 18.50 6.06
CA ILE A 468 22.31 17.12 5.65
C ILE A 468 21.13 17.11 4.67
N ASP A 469 21.24 16.32 3.62
CA ASP A 469 20.17 16.09 2.66
C ASP A 469 19.44 14.79 2.99
N MET A 470 18.15 14.93 3.33
CA MET A 470 17.29 13.82 3.72
C MET A 470 16.85 12.95 2.54
N SER A 471 17.11 13.37 1.29
CA SER A 471 16.72 12.63 0.07
C SER A 471 17.32 11.23 -0.05
N GLY A 472 18.42 10.97 0.66
CA GLY A 472 19.03 9.63 0.74
C GLY A 472 18.26 8.63 1.60
N LEU A 473 17.23 9.06 2.33
CA LEU A 473 16.29 8.17 3.02
C LEU A 473 15.13 7.79 2.10
N TYR A 474 14.82 6.51 2.06
CA TYR A 474 13.72 6.00 1.25
C TYR A 474 13.03 4.79 1.89
N SER A 475 11.89 4.41 1.33
CA SER A 475 11.11 3.25 1.78
C SER A 475 10.63 2.42 0.58
N ASN A 476 9.89 1.35 0.85
CA ASN A 476 9.31 0.48 -0.17
C ASN A 476 7.77 0.53 -0.14
N GLN A 477 7.11 -0.18 -1.06
CA GLN A 477 5.65 -0.16 -1.27
C GLN A 477 4.82 -0.52 -0.02
N GLN A 478 5.41 -1.25 0.95
CA GLN A 478 4.76 -1.67 2.20
C GLN A 478 5.26 -0.88 3.42
N GLY A 479 6.05 0.16 3.18
CA GLY A 479 6.68 0.97 4.21
C GLY A 479 6.01 2.33 4.35
N TYR A 480 6.83 3.37 4.26
CA TYR A 480 6.46 4.71 4.68
C TYR A 480 6.41 5.72 3.53
N ASP A 481 5.49 6.66 3.67
CA ASP A 481 5.52 7.93 2.98
C ASP A 481 6.25 8.93 3.89
N LEU A 482 7.56 9.05 3.70
CA LEU A 482 8.45 9.84 4.55
C LEU A 482 8.22 11.33 4.31
N ILE A 483 7.73 12.02 5.33
CA ILE A 483 7.47 13.46 5.36
C ILE A 483 8.65 14.13 6.04
N THR A 484 9.48 14.84 5.28
CA THR A 484 10.66 15.51 5.83
C THR A 484 10.27 16.84 6.48
N THR A 485 10.51 16.96 7.79
CA THR A 485 10.12 18.12 8.60
C THR A 485 11.35 18.80 9.21
N GLY A 486 12.17 19.42 8.36
CA GLY A 486 13.35 20.19 8.77
C GLY A 486 14.70 19.55 8.40
N GLY A 487 15.77 20.30 8.62
CA GLY A 487 17.14 19.90 8.28
C GLY A 487 18.09 19.96 9.48
N GLY A 488 19.06 19.04 9.49
CA GLY A 488 20.15 19.00 10.45
C GLY A 488 21.48 19.41 9.83
N THR A 489 22.52 19.49 10.65
CA THR A 489 23.89 19.74 10.21
C THR A 489 24.83 18.62 10.65
N LEU A 490 25.72 18.19 9.75
CA LEU A 490 26.83 17.31 10.06
C LEU A 490 28.10 18.15 10.18
N THR A 491 28.74 18.12 11.36
CA THR A 491 30.08 18.71 11.54
C THR A 491 31.13 17.60 11.50
N ILE A 492 32.04 17.67 10.54
CA ILE A 492 33.17 16.76 10.38
C ILE A 492 34.42 17.46 10.94
N ASN A 493 34.88 16.99 12.09
CA ASN A 493 36.12 17.45 12.71
C ASN A 493 37.34 16.96 11.91
N LYS A 494 38.44 17.71 11.99
CA LYS A 494 39.72 17.28 11.41
C LYS A 494 40.23 16.03 12.14
N ALA A 495 40.69 15.04 11.38
CA ALA A 495 41.51 13.97 11.93
C ALA A 495 42.91 14.51 12.28
N GLN A 496 43.53 13.95 13.31
CA GLN A 496 44.88 14.30 13.70
C GLN A 496 45.89 13.52 12.83
N ALA A 497 46.72 14.24 12.08
CA ALA A 497 47.88 13.66 11.40
C ALA A 497 49.18 14.17 12.05
N THR A 498 50.12 13.27 12.29
CA THR A 498 51.45 13.61 12.84
C THR A 498 52.48 13.47 11.74
N VAL A 499 53.04 14.61 11.30
CA VAL A 499 54.14 14.65 10.34
C VAL A 499 55.47 14.66 11.08
N THR A 500 56.31 13.67 10.81
CA THR A 500 57.63 13.53 11.42
C THR A 500 58.69 13.69 10.35
N ALA A 501 59.58 14.67 10.48
CA ALA A 501 60.71 14.83 9.58
C ALA A 501 61.61 13.59 9.63
N ASN A 502 62.10 13.15 8.46
CA ASN A 502 63.01 12.01 8.42
C ASN A 502 64.35 12.35 9.08
N SER A 503 64.94 11.37 9.76
CA SER A 503 66.29 11.48 10.35
C SER A 503 67.21 10.42 9.76
N GLY A 504 68.48 10.75 9.56
CA GLY A 504 69.49 9.83 9.04
C GLY A 504 70.88 10.12 9.62
N THR A 505 71.79 9.18 9.43
CA THR A 505 73.20 9.29 9.82
C THR A 505 74.08 8.87 8.66
N THR A 506 75.19 9.57 8.45
CA THR A 506 76.16 9.27 7.39
C THR A 506 77.58 9.48 7.91
N THR A 507 78.55 8.81 7.29
CA THR A 507 79.97 9.01 7.60
C THR A 507 80.50 10.19 6.79
N TYR A 508 81.14 11.15 7.46
CA TYR A 508 81.74 12.32 6.82
C TYR A 508 82.68 11.92 5.67
N ASN A 509 82.46 12.51 4.49
CA ASN A 509 83.21 12.21 3.26
C ASN A 509 83.70 13.48 2.51
N GLY A 510 83.52 14.67 3.09
CA GLY A 510 83.90 15.95 2.48
C GLY A 510 82.90 16.57 1.50
N THR A 511 81.69 15.99 1.30
CA THR A 511 80.60 16.58 0.49
C THR A 511 79.40 16.96 1.35
N GLU A 512 78.58 17.92 0.89
CA GLU A 512 77.29 18.25 1.54
C GLU A 512 76.40 17.00 1.61
N GLN A 513 75.93 16.69 2.81
CA GLN A 513 75.01 15.59 3.09
C GLN A 513 73.60 16.18 3.29
N SER A 514 72.57 15.51 2.78
CA SER A 514 71.17 15.90 3.03
C SER A 514 70.34 14.73 3.56
N VAL A 515 69.38 15.04 4.41
CA VAL A 515 68.27 14.15 4.79
C VAL A 515 66.98 14.85 4.40
N ASP A 516 66.25 14.29 3.46
CA ASP A 516 65.03 14.87 2.89
C ASP A 516 63.79 13.99 3.16
N GLY A 517 62.61 14.60 3.07
CA GLY A 517 61.32 13.92 3.23
C GLY A 517 60.81 13.83 4.68
N PHE A 518 59.64 13.20 4.82
CA PHE A 518 58.95 13.01 6.09
C PHE A 518 58.22 11.66 6.10
N THR A 519 57.81 11.23 7.30
CA THR A 519 56.82 10.17 7.50
C THR A 519 55.57 10.78 8.14
N VAL A 520 54.41 10.17 7.90
CA VAL A 520 53.14 10.61 8.47
C VAL A 520 52.42 9.45 9.12
N ASP A 521 51.88 9.68 10.31
CA ASP A 521 50.99 8.78 11.04
C ASP A 521 49.63 9.46 11.28
N GLY A 522 48.57 8.67 11.46
CA GLY A 522 47.21 9.17 11.72
C GLY A 522 46.40 9.54 10.47
N LEU A 523 46.88 9.20 9.26
CA LEU A 523 46.04 9.22 8.07
C LEU A 523 45.00 8.09 8.13
N VAL A 524 43.83 8.34 7.54
CA VAL A 524 42.66 7.46 7.65
C VAL A 524 42.37 6.75 6.32
N ASN A 525 41.62 5.66 6.36
CA ASN A 525 41.14 4.96 5.16
C ASN A 525 42.23 4.59 4.13
N GLY A 526 43.43 4.23 4.59
CA GLY A 526 44.54 3.84 3.73
C GLY A 526 45.14 4.99 2.91
N GLU A 527 44.83 6.24 3.26
CA GLU A 527 45.48 7.42 2.71
C GLU A 527 46.98 7.42 3.04
N ASP A 528 47.77 7.96 2.11
CA ASP A 528 49.22 8.10 2.27
C ASP A 528 49.64 9.58 2.17
N GLN A 529 50.95 9.83 2.30
CA GLN A 529 51.54 11.16 2.27
C GLN A 529 51.13 12.05 1.07
N SER A 530 50.65 11.46 -0.03
CA SER A 530 50.21 12.22 -1.22
C SER A 530 49.02 13.13 -0.95
N VAL A 531 48.21 12.86 0.09
CA VAL A 531 47.07 13.71 0.46
C VAL A 531 47.51 15.02 1.13
N LEU A 532 48.76 15.11 1.60
CA LEU A 532 49.32 16.28 2.27
C LEU A 532 50.00 17.24 1.28
N THR A 533 49.25 17.70 0.27
CA THR A 533 49.77 18.53 -0.84
C THR A 533 50.34 19.89 -0.42
N GLY A 534 50.08 20.34 0.82
CA GLY A 534 50.60 21.58 1.39
C GLY A 534 51.87 21.44 2.25
N VAL A 535 52.38 20.23 2.46
CA VAL A 535 53.59 20.00 3.28
C VAL A 535 54.82 20.10 2.39
N THR A 536 55.71 21.05 2.70
CA THR A 536 57.03 21.18 2.06
C THR A 536 58.12 20.71 3.01
N THR A 537 59.10 19.99 2.48
CA THR A 537 60.30 19.59 3.25
C THR A 537 61.50 20.34 2.72
N SER A 538 62.22 20.99 3.62
CA SER A 538 63.60 21.41 3.41
C SER A 538 64.46 20.54 4.32
N GLY A 539 65.22 19.60 3.74
CA GLY A 539 66.05 18.70 4.51
C GLY A 539 67.16 19.39 5.30
N GLY A 540 67.64 18.71 6.34
CA GLY A 540 68.85 19.12 7.05
C GLY A 540 70.05 18.96 6.13
N LYS A 541 70.88 20.00 6.01
CA LYS A 541 72.10 20.02 5.19
C LYS A 541 73.33 20.28 6.04
N GLY A 542 74.40 19.52 5.82
CA GLY A 542 75.66 19.71 6.54
C GLY A 542 76.86 19.18 5.77
N THR A 543 77.95 19.94 5.83
CA THR A 543 79.21 19.62 5.13
C THR A 543 80.35 19.31 6.09
N ASN A 544 80.26 19.66 7.38
CA ASN A 544 81.32 19.44 8.36
C ASN A 544 80.80 18.54 9.50
N ALA A 545 81.68 17.67 10.01
CA ALA A 545 81.41 16.78 11.13
C ALA A 545 81.35 17.51 12.47
#